data_AF-E1AZ69-F1
#
_entry.id   AF-E1AZ69-F1
#
_cell.length_a   1.000
_cell.length_b   1.000
_cell.length_c   1.000
_cell.angle_alpha   90.00
_cell.angle_beta   90.00
_cell.angle_gamma   90.00
#
_symmetry.space_group_name_H-M   'P 1'
#
loop_
_entity.id
_entity.type
_entity.pdbx_description
1 polymer ?
#
loop_
_entity_poly.entity_id
_entity_poly.type
_entity_poly.pdbx_seq_one_letter_code
_entity_poly.pdbx_strand_id
1 'polypeptide(L)'
;IIINNKNFDERTGMNVRNGTDRDAGELFKCFKTLGFDVFIYNDQTCEKMECLLREASEEDHSDSSCFACILLSHGEEGMIYGTDGAMPIKTMTSLFRGDMCKSLVGKPKLFFIQAC
;
A
#
# COMPACT_ATOMS: atom_id res chain seq x y z
N ILE A 1 -4.56 3.71 -3.59
CA ILE A 1 -3.75 2.52 -3.96
C ILE A 1 -4.09 1.37 -3.01
N ILE A 2 -4.30 0.16 -3.54
CA ILE A 2 -4.46 -1.08 -2.77
C ILE A 2 -3.36 -2.04 -3.18
N ILE A 3 -2.54 -2.51 -2.24
CA ILE A 3 -1.55 -3.57 -2.44
C ILE A 3 -2.08 -4.82 -1.76
N ASN A 4 -2.30 -5.87 -2.54
CA ASN A 4 -2.89 -7.14 -2.13
C ASN A 4 -1.88 -8.28 -2.32
N ASN A 5 -1.09 -8.57 -1.27
CA ASN A 5 -0.13 -9.66 -1.28
C ASN A 5 -0.77 -10.92 -0.71
N LYS A 6 -0.93 -11.93 -1.57
CA LYS A 6 -1.56 -13.20 -1.27
C LYS A 6 -0.56 -14.35 -1.26
N ASN A 7 0.31 -14.38 -2.26
CA ASN A 7 1.27 -15.45 -2.50
C ASN A 7 2.68 -14.94 -2.17
N PHE A 8 3.45 -15.76 -1.46
CA PHE A 8 4.78 -15.40 -0.98
C PHE A 8 5.79 -16.47 -1.38
N ASP A 9 7.04 -16.06 -1.59
CA ASP A 9 8.13 -16.99 -1.90
C ASP A 9 8.29 -17.99 -0.76
N GLU A 10 8.50 -19.27 -1.06
CA GLU A 10 8.66 -20.33 -0.04
C GLU A 10 9.75 -20.00 1.00
N ARG A 11 10.83 -19.33 0.57
CA ARG A 11 11.93 -18.90 1.45
C ARG A 11 11.51 -17.94 2.57
N THR A 12 10.39 -17.25 2.43
CA THR A 12 9.86 -16.34 3.46
C THR A 12 9.21 -17.10 4.62
N GLY A 13 8.85 -18.38 4.41
CA GLY A 13 8.09 -19.18 5.36
C GLY A 13 6.64 -18.72 5.55
N MET A 14 6.17 -17.75 4.78
CA MET A 14 4.81 -17.22 4.87
C MET A 14 3.82 -18.09 4.10
N ASN A 15 2.61 -18.22 4.67
CA ASN A 15 1.54 -19.01 4.07
C ASN A 15 0.73 -18.18 3.07
N VAL A 16 -0.04 -18.84 2.20
CA VAL A 16 -0.99 -18.17 1.31
C VAL A 16 -2.08 -17.48 2.13
N ARG A 17 -2.32 -16.18 1.90
CA ARG A 17 -3.35 -15.39 2.59
C ARG A 17 -4.73 -15.58 1.97
N ASN A 18 -5.33 -16.75 2.20
CA ASN A 18 -6.68 -17.04 1.71
C ASN A 18 -7.71 -16.03 2.25
N GLY A 19 -8.53 -15.48 1.35
CA GLY A 19 -9.54 -14.46 1.67
C GLY A 19 -9.14 -13.02 1.32
N THR A 20 -7.85 -12.72 1.16
CA THR A 20 -7.39 -11.34 0.88
C THR A 20 -7.96 -10.75 -0.42
N ASP A 21 -8.27 -11.58 -1.43
CA ASP A 21 -8.88 -11.11 -2.68
C ASP A 21 -10.31 -10.60 -2.46
N ARG A 22 -11.03 -11.20 -1.51
CA ARG A 22 -12.35 -10.72 -1.11
C ARG A 22 -12.23 -9.37 -0.42
N ASP A 23 -11.27 -9.23 0.49
CA ASP A 23 -11.01 -7.96 1.18
C ASP A 23 -10.63 -6.87 0.17
N ALA A 24 -9.71 -7.16 -0.76
CA ALA A 24 -9.30 -6.25 -1.82
C ALA A 24 -10.50 -5.81 -2.70
N GLY A 25 -11.39 -6.74 -3.04
CA GLY A 25 -12.60 -6.46 -3.82
C GLY A 25 -13.61 -5.57 -3.07
N GLU A 26 -13.84 -5.81 -1.79
CA GLU A 26 -14.75 -4.99 -0.97
C GLU A 26 -14.16 -3.61 -0.69
N LEU A 27 -12.85 -3.52 -0.41
CA LEU A 27 -12.15 -2.24 -0.27
C LEU A 27 -12.15 -1.44 -1.56
N PHE A 28 -11.98 -2.09 -2.71
CA PHE A 28 -12.09 -1.43 -4.00
C PHE A 28 -13.46 -0.79 -4.19
N LYS A 29 -14.54 -1.53 -3.95
CA LYS A 29 -15.91 -1.00 -4.06
C LYS A 29 -16.12 0.16 -3.08
N CYS A 30 -15.74 -0.02 -1.82
CA CYS A 30 -15.90 1.00 -0.78
C CYS A 30 -15.18 2.30 -1.15
N PHE A 31 -13.90 2.23 -1.50
CA PHE A 31 -13.12 3.43 -1.83
C PHE A 31 -13.54 4.04 -3.17
N LYS A 32 -14.00 3.25 -4.14
CA LYS A 32 -14.64 3.80 -5.35
C LYS A 32 -15.92 4.55 -5.02
N THR A 33 -16.78 4.03 -4.15
CA THR A 33 -17.99 4.74 -3.68
C THR A 33 -17.66 6.03 -2.93
N LEU A 34 -16.55 6.07 -2.21
CA LEU A 34 -16.03 7.30 -1.56
C LEU A 34 -15.43 8.31 -2.55
N GLY A 35 -15.34 7.98 -3.84
CA GLY A 35 -14.85 8.89 -4.89
C GLY A 35 -13.35 8.81 -5.16
N PHE A 36 -12.64 7.80 -4.66
CA PHE A 36 -11.22 7.62 -4.96
C PHE A 36 -10.98 7.03 -6.35
N ASP A 37 -9.86 7.41 -6.94
CA ASP A 37 -9.24 6.64 -8.02
C ASP A 37 -8.46 5.47 -7.45
N VAL A 38 -9.10 4.29 -7.51
CA VAL A 38 -8.59 3.06 -6.90
C VAL A 38 -7.86 2.20 -7.93
N PHE A 39 -6.62 1.86 -7.61
CA PHE A 39 -5.76 0.93 -8.35
C PHE A 39 -5.35 -0.22 -7.41
N ILE A 40 -5.49 -1.47 -7.88
CA ILE A 40 -5.14 -2.69 -7.14
C ILE A 40 -3.87 -3.30 -7.75
N TYR A 41 -2.89 -3.61 -6.90
CA TYR A 41 -1.65 -4.27 -7.27
C TYR A 41 -1.54 -5.56 -6.47
N ASN A 42 -1.42 -6.71 -7.15
CA ASN A 42 -1.38 -8.01 -6.51
C ASN A 42 0.06 -8.54 -6.45
N ASP A 43 0.42 -9.21 -5.36
CA ASP A 43 1.68 -9.96 -5.20
C ASP A 43 2.93 -9.13 -5.60
N GLN A 44 3.16 -8.05 -4.85
CA GLN A 44 4.29 -7.15 -5.04
C GLN A 44 5.48 -7.52 -4.14
N THR A 45 6.67 -7.57 -4.73
CA THR A 45 7.93 -7.64 -3.97
C THR A 45 8.15 -6.34 -3.19
N CYS A 46 9.04 -6.36 -2.20
CA CYS A 46 9.42 -5.16 -1.46
C CYS A 46 9.86 -4.02 -2.39
N GLU A 47 10.71 -4.33 -3.37
CA GLU A 47 11.16 -3.37 -4.38
C GLU A 47 9.99 -2.79 -5.19
N LYS A 48 9.06 -3.62 -5.64
CA LYS A 48 7.89 -3.15 -6.41
C LYS A 48 6.97 -2.28 -5.57
N MET A 49 6.75 -2.62 -4.30
CA MET A 49 5.96 -1.80 -3.38
C MET A 49 6.61 -0.42 -3.17
N GLU A 50 7.93 -0.39 -2.98
CA GLU A 50 8.67 0.87 -2.83
C GLU A 50 8.61 1.72 -4.10
N CYS A 51 8.91 1.13 -5.26
CA CYS A 51 8.86 1.82 -6.55
C CYS A 51 7.47 2.38 -6.85
N LEU A 52 6.43 1.57 -6.66
CA LEU A 52 5.05 1.99 -6.86
C LEU A 52 4.68 3.19 -5.99
N LEU A 53 5.03 3.17 -4.70
CA LEU A 53 4.70 4.26 -3.80
C LEU A 53 5.60 5.48 -3.98
N ARG A 54 6.81 5.29 -4.50
CA ARG A 54 7.70 6.38 -4.91
C ARG A 54 7.12 7.12 -6.11
N GLU A 55 6.75 6.39 -7.16
CA GLU A 55 6.07 6.95 -8.34
C GLU A 55 4.80 7.70 -7.92
N ALA A 56 3.95 7.07 -7.10
CA ALA A 56 2.75 7.72 -6.59
C ALA A 56 3.05 8.97 -5.74
N SER A 57 4.18 9.03 -5.03
CA SER A 57 4.57 10.23 -4.26
C SER A 57 5.09 11.37 -5.13
N GLU A 58 5.57 11.07 -6.34
CA GLU A 58 6.13 12.02 -7.30
C GLU A 58 5.06 12.57 -8.27
N GLU A 59 3.88 11.95 -8.33
CA GLU A 59 2.72 12.47 -9.05
C GLU A 59 2.23 13.84 -8.54
N ASP A 60 1.55 14.58 -9.42
CA ASP A 60 0.93 15.85 -9.05
C ASP A 60 -0.46 15.65 -8.44
N HIS A 61 -0.51 15.72 -7.11
CA HIS A 61 -1.75 15.65 -6.32
C HIS A 61 -2.41 17.01 -6.09
N SER A 62 -2.03 18.07 -6.79
CA SER A 62 -2.50 19.44 -6.52
C SER A 62 -4.03 19.56 -6.55
N ASP A 63 -4.68 18.84 -7.47
CA ASP A 63 -6.15 18.80 -7.60
C ASP A 63 -6.82 17.71 -6.73
N SER A 64 -6.03 16.84 -6.09
CA SER A 64 -6.55 15.81 -5.19
C SER A 64 -6.81 16.37 -3.80
N SER A 65 -7.86 15.88 -3.11
CA SER A 65 -8.16 16.31 -1.73
C SER A 65 -7.36 15.55 -0.66
N CYS A 66 -7.01 14.29 -0.92
CA CYS A 66 -6.23 13.45 -0.01
C CYS A 66 -5.60 12.27 -0.77
N PHE A 67 -4.74 11.52 -0.09
CA PHE A 67 -4.18 10.27 -0.57
C PHE A 67 -4.56 9.11 0.36
N ALA A 68 -4.81 7.93 -0.21
CA ALA A 68 -5.05 6.70 0.55
C ALA A 68 -4.26 5.51 -0.02
N CYS A 69 -3.57 4.80 0.88
CA CYS A 69 -2.88 3.56 0.60
C CYS A 69 -3.39 2.46 1.55
N ILE A 70 -3.75 1.31 0.97
CA ILE A 70 -4.21 0.15 1.71
C ILE A 70 -3.23 -0.99 1.46
N LEU A 71 -2.74 -1.60 2.54
CA LEU A 71 -1.75 -2.66 2.50
C LEU A 71 -2.35 -3.92 3.11
N LEU A 72 -2.50 -4.98 2.31
CA LEU A 72 -2.99 -6.29 2.71
C LEU A 72 -1.86 -7.30 2.55
N SER A 73 -1.19 -7.68 3.64
CA SER A 73 -0.06 -8.60 3.59
C SER A 73 0.17 -9.31 4.94
N HIS A 74 1.24 -10.09 5.04
CA HIS A 74 1.85 -10.43 6.31
C HIS A 74 2.63 -9.25 6.88
N GLY A 75 2.86 -9.23 8.19
CA GLY A 75 3.67 -8.20 8.82
C GLY A 75 3.98 -8.50 10.28
N GLU A 76 4.91 -7.73 10.82
CA GLU A 76 5.29 -7.76 12.23
C GLU A 76 5.36 -6.31 12.73
N GLU A 77 5.78 -6.09 13.98
CA GLU A 77 5.84 -4.74 14.54
C GLU A 77 6.70 -3.78 13.68
N GLY A 78 6.04 -2.82 13.05
CA GLY A 78 6.68 -1.82 12.17
C GLY A 78 7.10 -2.33 10.79
N MET A 79 6.86 -3.61 10.48
CA MET A 79 7.27 -4.27 9.24
C MET A 79 6.07 -4.78 8.44
N ILE A 80 6.24 -4.86 7.12
CA ILE A 80 5.27 -5.47 6.22
C ILE A 80 5.97 -6.31 5.16
N TYR A 81 5.33 -7.41 4.75
CA TYR A 81 5.89 -8.31 3.76
C TYR A 81 5.57 -7.87 2.33
N GLY A 82 6.60 -7.78 1.50
CA GLY A 82 6.49 -8.08 0.08
C GLY A 82 6.44 -9.59 -0.13
N THR A 83 6.23 -10.03 -1.37
CA THR A 83 6.23 -11.48 -1.68
C THR A 83 7.56 -12.15 -1.37
N ASP A 84 8.65 -11.38 -1.34
CA ASP A 84 10.04 -11.85 -1.24
C ASP A 84 10.69 -11.64 0.15
N GLY A 85 10.03 -10.93 1.07
CA GLY A 85 10.56 -10.67 2.41
C GLY A 85 9.86 -9.52 3.12
N ALA A 86 10.39 -9.11 4.27
CA ALA A 86 9.85 -8.00 5.06
C ALA A 86 10.57 -6.68 4.77
N MET A 87 9.84 -5.56 4.86
CA MET A 87 10.39 -4.21 4.80
C MET A 87 9.73 -3.28 5.83
N PRO A 88 10.41 -2.22 6.30
CA PRO A 88 9.82 -1.27 7.22
C PRO A 88 8.65 -0.51 6.57
N ILE A 89 7.53 -0.43 7.28
CA ILE A 89 6.37 0.38 6.85
C ILE A 89 6.79 1.84 6.66
N LYS A 90 7.72 2.33 7.50
CA LYS A 90 8.27 3.68 7.42
C LYS A 90 8.95 3.99 6.08
N THR A 91 9.54 3.00 5.42
CA THR A 91 10.15 3.19 4.09
C THR A 91 9.12 3.75 3.11
N MET A 92 7.91 3.19 3.13
CA MET A 92 6.82 3.59 2.25
C MET A 92 6.12 4.88 2.71
N THR A 93 5.79 5.00 4.00
CA THR A 93 5.05 6.18 4.49
C THR A 93 5.88 7.46 4.46
N SER A 94 7.21 7.35 4.58
CA SER A 94 8.13 8.50 4.54
C SER A 94 8.15 9.23 3.19
N LEU A 95 7.84 8.54 2.10
CA LEU A 95 7.77 9.11 0.75
C LEU A 95 6.72 10.22 0.64
N PHE A 96 5.69 10.15 1.49
CA PHE A 96 4.56 11.10 1.49
C PHE A 96 4.70 12.22 2.54
N ARG A 97 5.85 12.34 3.21
CA ARG A 97 6.13 13.47 4.11
C ARG A 97 6.05 14.80 3.35
N GLY A 98 5.74 15.88 4.06
CA GLY A 98 5.53 17.19 3.43
C GLY A 98 6.76 17.77 2.72
N ASP A 99 7.97 17.39 3.14
CA ASP A 99 9.23 17.75 2.49
C ASP A 99 9.51 16.94 1.22
N MET A 100 8.91 15.74 1.08
CA MET A 100 9.13 14.82 -0.04
C MET A 100 8.01 14.91 -1.09
N CYS A 101 6.75 14.99 -0.67
CA CYS A 101 5.58 15.06 -1.54
C CYS A 101 4.83 16.39 -1.34
N LYS A 102 5.28 17.43 -2.06
CA LYS A 102 4.82 18.81 -1.88
C LYS A 102 3.35 19.02 -2.26
N SER A 103 2.87 18.35 -3.30
CA SER A 103 1.48 18.44 -3.80
C SER A 103 0.44 17.89 -2.79
N LEU A 104 0.88 17.12 -1.79
CA LEU A 104 0.08 16.63 -0.67
C LEU A 104 0.34 17.37 0.66
N VAL A 105 1.08 18.49 0.68
CA VAL A 105 1.26 19.27 1.92
C VAL A 105 -0.08 19.83 2.39
N GLY A 106 -0.36 19.70 3.69
CA GLY A 106 -1.64 20.09 4.28
C GLY A 106 -2.83 19.17 3.96
N LYS A 107 -2.63 18.14 3.13
CA LYS A 107 -3.67 17.17 2.74
C LYS A 107 -3.52 15.86 3.54
N PRO A 108 -4.62 15.19 3.93
CA PRO A 108 -4.56 13.91 4.64
C PRO A 108 -3.87 12.81 3.82
N LYS A 109 -3.02 12.00 4.48
CA LYS A 109 -2.38 10.81 3.90
C LYS A 109 -2.78 9.60 4.75
N LEU A 110 -3.73 8.83 4.24
CA LEU A 110 -4.36 7.74 4.97
C LEU A 110 -3.67 6.42 4.62
N PHE A 111 -3.16 5.72 5.63
CA PHE A 111 -2.58 4.40 5.49
C PHE A 111 -3.40 3.40 6.29
N PHE A 112 -3.98 2.42 5.61
CA PHE A 112 -4.75 1.33 6.20
C PHE A 112 -3.92 0.06 6.08
N ILE A 113 -3.54 -0.52 7.22
CA ILE A 113 -2.59 -1.63 7.27
C ILE A 113 -3.27 -2.84 7.87
N GLN A 114 -3.57 -3.83 7.03
CA GLN A 114 -4.00 -5.16 7.45
C GLN A 114 -2.79 -6.09 7.33
N ALA A 115 -2.11 -6.28 8.46
CA ALA A 115 -0.93 -7.12 8.54
C ALA A 115 -0.88 -7.85 9.90
N CYS A 116 -0.55 -9.14 9.85
CA CYS A 116 -0.27 -10.02 10.99
C CYS A 116 0.79 -11.06 10.61
#